data_AF-A0AAE8U823-F1
#
_entry.id   AF-A0AAE8U823-F1
#
_cell.length_a   1.000
_cell.length_b   1.000
_cell.length_c   1.000
_cell.angle_alpha   90.00
_cell.angle_beta   90.00
_cell.angle_gamma   90.00
#
_symmetry.space_group_name_H-M   'P 1'
#
loop_
_entity.id
_entity.type
_entity.pdbx_description
1 polymer ?
#
loop_
_entity_poly.entity_id
_entity_poly.type
_entity_poly.pdbx_seq_one_letter_code
_entity_poly.pdbx_strand_id
1 'polypeptide(L)'
;MQLLDTITEFDHCISSAFEALSIKVISISTTDGPFQDKPIEFELLTRTKIDVYTQEASTYILKIQGCIPGSIALGHQNESLSIIPQKVNIECNYKLLHVDKKDMQQILQHPEPNRHYSEWLIDAIKNANILVELKTNQHTLTEWPIGIKSAVII
;
A
#
# COMPACT_ATOMS: atom_id res chain seq x y z
N MET A 1 -1.70 12.37 37.49
CA MET A 1 -1.74 11.60 36.23
C MET A 1 -0.31 11.23 35.88
N GLN A 2 0.02 9.94 35.88
CA GLN A 2 1.27 9.49 35.26
C GLN A 2 1.08 9.65 33.76
N LEU A 3 1.91 10.48 33.10
CA LEU A 3 2.00 10.45 31.63
C LEU A 3 2.38 9.02 31.27
N LEU A 4 1.52 8.29 30.55
CA LEU A 4 1.99 7.12 29.85
C LEU A 4 3.13 7.56 28.92
N ASP A 5 4.17 6.75 28.81
CA ASP A 5 5.18 6.97 27.78
C ASP A 5 4.46 6.94 26.42
N THR A 6 4.69 7.97 25.59
CA THR A 6 4.03 8.14 24.28
C THR A 6 4.10 6.85 23.46
N ILE A 7 5.22 6.12 23.55
CA ILE A 7 5.42 4.85 22.85
C ILE A 7 4.42 3.79 23.30
N THR A 8 4.24 3.64 24.62
CA THR A 8 3.29 2.66 25.19
C THR A 8 1.84 3.03 24.87
N GLU A 9 1.51 4.33 24.91
CA GLU A 9 0.17 4.79 24.56
C GLU A 9 -0.12 4.61 23.07
N PHE A 10 0.85 4.92 22.19
CA PHE A 10 0.74 4.68 20.76
C PHE A 10 0.61 3.19 20.43
N ASP A 11 1.35 2.32 21.14
CA ASP A 11 1.24 0.88 20.97
C ASP A 11 -0.16 0.37 21.29
N HIS A 12 -0.67 0.79 22.45
CA HIS A 12 -1.97 0.35 22.93
C HIS A 12 -3.13 0.91 22.08
N CYS A 13 -3.09 2.19 21.74
CA CYS A 13 -4.21 2.89 21.11
C CYS A 13 -4.21 2.80 19.57
N ILE A 14 -3.03 2.80 18.95
CA ILE A 14 -2.88 2.80 17.49
C ILE A 14 -2.35 1.45 17.02
N SER A 15 -1.11 1.07 17.37
CA SER A 15 -0.41 -0.09 16.78
C SER A 15 -1.26 -1.38 16.78
N SER A 16 -1.95 -1.67 17.89
CA SER A 16 -2.86 -2.80 18.03
C SER A 16 -3.99 -2.85 16.98
N ALA A 17 -4.54 -1.70 16.61
CA ALA A 17 -5.58 -1.59 15.59
C ALA A 17 -5.05 -1.76 14.15
N PHE A 18 -3.72 -1.70 13.95
CA PHE A 18 -3.05 -1.74 12.64
C PHE A 18 -2.05 -2.89 12.53
N GLU A 19 -2.18 -3.94 13.35
CA GLU A 19 -1.25 -5.08 13.37
C GLU A 19 -1.38 -6.00 12.13
N ALA A 20 -2.55 -6.00 11.48
CA ALA A 20 -2.82 -6.75 10.24
C ALA A 20 -4.00 -6.14 9.49
N LEU A 21 -3.77 -5.04 8.78
CA LEU A 21 -4.82 -4.25 8.15
C LEU A 21 -4.75 -4.35 6.63
N SER A 22 -5.86 -4.73 6.01
CA SER A 22 -5.99 -4.83 4.56
C SER A 22 -6.45 -3.49 3.97
N ILE A 23 -5.76 -3.06 2.92
CA ILE A 23 -6.08 -1.82 2.20
C ILE A 23 -6.34 -2.17 0.75
N LYS A 24 -7.57 -1.94 0.30
CA LYS A 24 -7.93 -2.04 -1.10
C LYS A 24 -7.44 -0.81 -1.84
N VAL A 25 -6.72 -1.05 -2.92
CA VAL A 25 -6.14 -0.04 -3.79
C VAL A 25 -6.68 -0.23 -5.18
N ILE A 26 -7.16 0.86 -5.78
CA ILE A 26 -7.57 0.90 -7.17
C ILE A 26 -6.45 1.58 -7.96
N SER A 27 -5.87 0.84 -8.90
CA SER A 27 -4.85 1.35 -9.81
C SER A 27 -5.47 2.14 -10.96
N ILE A 28 -4.79 3.20 -11.37
CA ILE A 28 -4.94 3.82 -12.68
C ILE A 28 -4.57 2.74 -13.70
N SER A 29 -5.49 2.43 -14.63
CA SER A 29 -5.17 1.63 -15.80
C SER A 29 -4.74 2.58 -16.90
N THR A 30 -3.57 2.36 -17.50
CA THR A 30 -3.12 3.09 -18.70
C THR A 30 -3.40 2.29 -19.98
N THR A 31 -4.41 1.43 -19.97
CA THR A 31 -4.79 0.65 -21.15
C THR A 31 -5.34 1.59 -22.24
N ASP A 32 -4.49 1.99 -23.18
CA ASP A 32 -4.93 2.62 -24.42
C ASP A 32 -5.67 1.59 -25.28
N GLY A 33 -7.01 1.64 -25.25
CA GLY A 33 -7.87 0.78 -26.06
C GLY A 33 -9.34 1.20 -26.03
N PRO A 34 -10.18 0.72 -26.97
CA PRO A 34 -11.60 1.09 -27.05
C PRO A 34 -12.44 0.58 -25.86
N PHE A 35 -11.83 -0.18 -24.94
CA PHE A 35 -12.44 -0.65 -23.71
C PHE A 35 -12.06 0.30 -22.58
N GLN A 36 -13.06 1.05 -22.11
CA GLN A 36 -13.04 1.93 -20.93
C GLN A 36 -12.06 1.47 -19.85
N ASP A 37 -11.32 2.42 -19.25
CA ASP A 37 -10.49 2.27 -18.06
C ASP A 37 -11.06 1.24 -17.09
N LYS A 38 -10.64 -0.02 -17.20
CA LYS A 38 -11.01 -1.04 -16.21
C LYS A 38 -10.06 -0.87 -15.05
N PRO A 39 -10.51 -0.34 -13.90
CA PRO A 39 -9.65 -0.22 -12.73
C PRO A 39 -9.11 -1.60 -12.36
N ILE A 40 -7.80 -1.67 -12.12
CA ILE A 40 -7.17 -2.89 -11.59
C ILE A 40 -7.19 -2.76 -10.08
N GLU A 41 -7.80 -3.73 -9.40
CA GLU A 41 -7.88 -3.76 -7.95
C GLU A 41 -6.76 -4.60 -7.36
N PHE A 42 -6.10 -4.04 -6.36
CA PHE A 42 -5.13 -4.71 -5.51
C PHE A 42 -5.57 -4.63 -4.05
N GLU A 43 -5.18 -5.61 -3.26
CA GLU A 43 -5.28 -5.62 -1.81
C GLU A 43 -3.86 -5.65 -1.24
N LEU A 44 -3.56 -4.65 -0.40
CA LEU A 44 -2.30 -4.51 0.31
C LEU A 44 -2.50 -4.90 1.76
N LEU A 45 -1.86 -5.98 2.20
CA LEU A 45 -1.83 -6.32 3.62
C LEU A 45 -0.72 -5.51 4.28
N THR A 46 -1.07 -4.74 5.31
CA THR A 46 -0.16 -3.87 6.04
C THR A 46 -0.03 -4.26 7.50
N ARG A 47 1.09 -3.90 8.11
CA ARG A 47 1.33 -4.05 9.55
C ARG A 47 2.14 -2.88 10.08
N THR A 48 1.63 -2.24 11.12
CA THR A 48 2.39 -1.31 11.95
C THR A 48 3.15 -2.06 13.02
N LYS A 49 4.41 -1.66 13.24
CA LYS A 49 5.25 -2.15 14.33
C LYS A 49 5.92 -0.98 15.03
N ILE A 50 6.09 -1.12 16.33
CA ILE A 50 6.88 -0.20 17.15
C ILE A 50 8.24 -0.80 17.42
N ASP A 51 9.27 0.00 17.22
CA ASP A 51 10.61 -0.27 17.69
C ASP A 51 10.85 0.52 18.98
N VAL A 52 10.90 -0.21 20.09
CA VAL A 52 11.06 0.37 21.44
C VAL A 52 12.47 0.94 21.65
N TYR A 53 13.48 0.42 20.94
CA TYR A 53 14.85 0.91 21.05
C TYR A 53 15.02 2.26 20.36
N THR A 54 14.48 2.41 19.15
CA THR A 54 14.53 3.67 18.40
C THR A 54 13.41 4.62 18.77
N GLN A 55 12.38 4.15 19.48
CA GLN A 55 11.16 4.91 19.85
C GLN A 55 10.39 5.39 18.62
N GLU A 56 10.27 4.50 17.63
CA GLU A 56 9.69 4.78 16.32
C GLU A 56 8.62 3.76 15.97
N ALA A 57 7.64 4.17 15.16
CA ALA A 57 6.66 3.27 14.55
C ALA A 57 6.88 3.24 13.05
N SER A 58 6.76 2.06 12.46
CA SER A 58 6.86 1.86 11.02
C SER A 58 5.74 0.95 10.53
N THR A 59 5.06 1.36 9.47
CA THR A 59 4.09 0.53 8.76
C THR A 59 4.74 -0.10 7.55
N TYR A 60 4.53 -1.39 7.38
CA TYR A 60 5.06 -2.17 6.27
C TYR A 60 3.92 -2.73 5.44
N ILE A 61 4.09 -2.75 4.12
CA ILE A 61 3.32 -3.63 3.24
C ILE A 61 3.99 -5.00 3.30
N LEU A 62 3.21 -6.00 3.72
CA LEU A 62 3.63 -7.38 3.86
C LEU A 62 3.28 -8.20 2.63
N LYS A 63 2.19 -7.83 1.95
CA LYS A 63 1.66 -8.61 0.84
C LYS A 63 0.87 -7.74 -0.12
N ILE A 64 0.98 -8.03 -1.40
CA ILE A 64 0.21 -7.43 -2.48
C ILE A 64 -0.53 -8.55 -3.21
N GLN A 65 -1.86 -8.44 -3.28
CA GLN A 65 -2.71 -9.40 -3.97
C GLN A 65 -3.57 -8.69 -5.00
N GLY A 66 -3.86 -9.33 -6.12
CA GLY A 66 -4.71 -8.73 -7.15
C GLY A 66 -4.91 -9.63 -8.35
N CYS A 67 -5.63 -9.13 -9.34
CA CYS A 67 -5.85 -9.84 -10.59
C CYS A 67 -5.75 -8.86 -11.75
N ILE A 68 -4.90 -9.17 -12.72
CA ILE A 68 -4.87 -8.51 -14.02
C ILE A 68 -5.89 -9.23 -14.92
N PRO A 69 -7.05 -8.63 -15.26
CA PRO A 69 -8.16 -9.34 -15.89
C PRO A 69 -7.99 -9.52 -17.40
N GLY A 70 -7.17 -8.71 -18.04
CA GLY A 70 -6.99 -8.65 -19.49
C GLY A 70 -5.54 -8.36 -19.87
N SER A 71 -5.19 -8.51 -21.14
CA SER A 71 -3.84 -8.18 -21.60
C SER A 71 -3.65 -6.65 -21.62
N ILE A 72 -2.49 -6.19 -21.15
CA ILE A 72 -2.10 -4.77 -21.16
C ILE A 72 -0.92 -4.64 -22.13
N ALA A 73 -1.11 -3.93 -23.24
CA ALA A 73 -0.01 -3.65 -24.17
C ALA A 73 1.04 -2.77 -23.48
N LEU A 74 2.31 -3.12 -23.67
CA LEU A 74 3.44 -2.30 -23.23
C LEU A 74 3.97 -1.54 -24.45
N GLY A 75 4.14 -0.22 -24.32
CA GLY A 75 4.65 0.63 -25.41
C GLY A 75 3.61 1.05 -26.44
N HIS A 76 4.04 1.30 -27.68
CA HIS A 76 3.15 1.80 -28.74
C HIS A 76 2.24 0.72 -29.34
N GLN A 77 1.15 1.11 -30.01
CA GLN A 77 0.12 0.23 -30.56
C GLN A 77 0.61 -0.91 -31.50
N ASN A 78 1.86 -0.84 -31.98
CA ASN A 78 2.48 -1.85 -32.85
C ASN A 78 3.46 -2.78 -32.13
N GLU A 79 3.64 -2.64 -30.82
CA GLU A 79 4.49 -3.52 -30.04
C GLU A 79 3.78 -4.85 -29.75
N SER A 80 4.54 -5.94 -29.88
CA SER A 80 4.07 -7.29 -29.62
C SER A 80 4.20 -7.71 -28.16
N LEU A 81 4.67 -6.83 -27.27
CA LEU A 81 4.85 -7.12 -25.85
C LEU A 81 3.61 -6.69 -25.07
N SER A 82 3.03 -7.61 -24.32
CA SER A 82 1.90 -7.32 -23.45
C SER A 82 2.01 -8.08 -22.14
N ILE A 83 1.62 -7.45 -21.04
CA ILE A 83 1.31 -8.15 -19.79
C ILE A 83 0.13 -9.06 -20.05
N ILE A 84 0.23 -10.32 -19.65
CA ILE A 84 -0.86 -11.29 -19.77
C ILE A 84 -1.79 -11.25 -18.54
N PRO A 85 -3.05 -11.67 -18.69
CA PRO A 85 -3.93 -11.87 -17.54
C PRO A 85 -3.29 -12.81 -16.52
N GLN A 86 -3.23 -12.40 -15.27
CA GLN A 86 -2.60 -13.17 -14.20
C GLN A 86 -3.08 -12.77 -12.82
N LYS A 87 -2.99 -13.71 -11.87
CA LYS A 87 -3.14 -13.40 -10.45
C LYS A 87 -1.81 -12.88 -9.92
N VAL A 88 -1.88 -11.78 -9.17
CA VAL A 88 -0.74 -11.20 -8.46
C VAL A 88 -0.83 -11.63 -7.00
N ASN A 89 0.26 -12.19 -6.49
CA ASN A 89 0.41 -12.55 -5.10
C ASN A 89 1.90 -12.44 -4.73
N ILE A 90 2.26 -11.32 -4.13
CA ILE A 90 3.65 -10.97 -3.82
C ILE A 90 3.77 -10.80 -2.32
N GLU A 91 4.68 -11.56 -1.71
CA GLU A 91 5.12 -11.32 -0.34
C GLU A 91 6.27 -10.32 -0.35
N CYS A 92 6.22 -9.33 0.52
CA CYS A 92 7.22 -8.27 0.58
C CYS A 92 7.37 -7.73 2.02
N ASN A 93 8.30 -6.79 2.20
CA ASN A 93 8.46 -6.08 3.47
C ASN A 93 8.83 -4.62 3.18
N TYR A 94 7.94 -3.94 2.47
CA TYR A 94 8.16 -2.56 2.04
C TYR A 94 7.78 -1.59 3.14
N LYS A 95 8.75 -0.80 3.67
CA LYS A 95 8.49 0.25 4.66
C LYS A 95 7.75 1.40 3.98
N LEU A 96 6.48 1.57 4.35
CA LEU A 96 5.53 2.47 3.73
C LEU A 96 5.42 3.80 4.48
N LEU A 97 5.25 3.72 5.79
CA LEU A 97 5.10 4.89 6.66
C LEU A 97 6.07 4.77 7.83
N HIS A 98 6.61 5.91 8.22
CA HIS A 98 7.48 6.05 9.38
C HIS A 98 6.94 7.19 10.24
N VAL A 99 6.84 6.95 11.53
CA VAL A 99 6.32 7.90 12.52
C VAL A 99 7.31 7.96 13.68
N ASP A 100 7.88 9.13 13.90
CA ASP A 100 8.75 9.38 15.04
C ASP A 100 7.95 9.70 16.31
N LYS A 101 8.64 9.86 17.44
CA LYS A 101 7.97 10.16 18.72
C LYS A 101 7.14 11.44 18.70
N LYS A 102 7.56 12.46 17.94
CA LYS A 102 6.82 13.73 17.84
C LYS A 102 5.55 13.54 17.02
N ASP A 103 5.63 12.82 15.93
CA ASP A 103 4.48 12.48 15.10
C ASP A 103 3.47 11.62 15.89
N MET A 104 3.96 10.65 16.68
CA MET A 104 3.10 9.87 17.58
C MET A 104 2.33 10.75 18.57
N GLN A 105 2.99 11.74 19.17
CA GLN A 105 2.33 12.70 20.07
C GLN A 105 1.25 13.49 19.34
N GLN A 106 1.52 13.95 18.12
CA GLN A 106 0.54 14.66 17.30
C GLN A 106 -0.67 13.79 16.98
N ILE A 107 -0.45 12.52 16.62
CA ILE A 107 -1.52 11.56 16.34
C ILE A 107 -2.37 11.29 17.58
N LEU A 108 -1.74 11.05 18.73
CA LEU A 108 -2.44 10.76 19.99
C LEU A 108 -3.23 11.96 20.53
N GLN A 109 -2.80 13.19 20.25
CA GLN A 109 -3.51 14.41 20.64
C GLN A 109 -4.73 14.73 19.75
N HIS A 110 -4.88 14.04 18.62
CA HIS A 110 -6.04 14.21 17.75
C HIS A 110 -7.31 13.69 18.43
N PRO A 111 -8.50 14.32 18.25
CA PRO A 111 -9.75 13.81 18.83
C PRO A 111 -10.13 12.39 18.37
N GLU A 112 -9.67 12.01 17.17
CA GLU A 112 -9.85 10.67 16.59
C GLU A 112 -8.48 10.11 16.14
N PRO A 113 -7.64 9.59 17.04
CA PRO A 113 -6.26 9.19 16.73
C PRO A 113 -6.15 8.11 15.64
N ASN A 114 -6.98 7.07 15.72
CA ASN A 114 -6.99 5.96 14.75
C ASN A 114 -7.37 6.41 13.35
N ARG A 115 -8.36 7.30 13.25
CA ARG A 115 -8.77 7.88 11.97
C ARG A 115 -7.66 8.76 11.40
N HIS A 116 -7.03 9.59 12.23
CA HIS A 116 -5.94 10.45 11.78
C HIS A 116 -4.75 9.63 11.28
N TYR A 117 -4.38 8.57 11.99
CA TYR A 117 -3.33 7.66 11.54
C TYR A 117 -3.70 6.93 10.24
N SER A 118 -4.97 6.55 10.07
CA SER A 118 -5.48 5.96 8.83
C SER A 118 -5.34 6.92 7.65
N GLU A 119 -5.60 8.22 7.84
CA GLU A 119 -5.43 9.24 6.81
C GLU A 119 -3.96 9.34 6.38
N TRP A 120 -3.03 9.37 7.35
CA TRP A 120 -1.59 9.36 7.07
C TRP A 120 -1.17 8.11 6.29
N LEU A 121 -1.69 6.94 6.67
CA LEU A 121 -1.39 5.69 6.00
C LEU A 121 -1.92 5.67 4.56
N ILE A 122 -3.15 6.13 4.33
CA ILE A 122 -3.75 6.22 3.01
C ILE A 122 -2.99 7.21 2.12
N ASP A 123 -2.55 8.34 2.66
CA ASP A 123 -1.75 9.30 1.92
C ASP A 123 -0.35 8.75 1.61
N ALA A 124 0.28 8.03 2.53
CA ALA A 124 1.54 7.33 2.25
C ALA A 124 1.39 6.31 1.11
N ILE A 125 0.28 5.56 1.07
CA ILE A 125 -0.01 4.60 0.00
C ILE A 125 -0.16 5.31 -1.34
N LYS A 126 -0.99 6.34 -1.43
CA LYS A 126 -1.20 7.09 -2.68
C LYS A 126 0.08 7.67 -3.27
N ASN A 127 1.05 8.01 -2.40
CA ASN A 127 2.34 8.56 -2.80
C ASN A 127 3.46 7.51 -2.94
N ALA A 128 3.18 6.24 -2.67
CA ALA A 128 4.17 5.17 -2.76
C ALA A 128 4.43 4.75 -4.20
N ASN A 129 5.72 4.62 -4.55
CA ASN A 129 6.14 4.05 -5.83
C ASN A 129 6.25 2.52 -5.70
N ILE A 130 5.12 1.83 -5.86
CA ILE A 130 5.05 0.37 -5.76
C ILE A 130 5.20 -0.24 -7.16
N LEU A 131 6.25 -1.06 -7.33
CA LEU A 131 6.48 -1.84 -8.55
C LEU A 131 6.15 -3.31 -8.29
N VAL A 132 5.47 -3.95 -9.25
CA VAL A 132 5.19 -5.39 -9.22
C VAL A 132 5.75 -6.07 -10.47
N GLU A 133 6.37 -7.23 -10.28
CA GLU A 133 6.85 -8.04 -11.40
C GLU A 133 5.70 -8.83 -12.02
N LEU A 134 5.44 -8.60 -13.31
CA LEU A 134 4.34 -9.21 -14.05
C LEU A 134 4.86 -10.00 -15.25
N LYS A 135 4.20 -11.11 -15.56
CA LYS A 135 4.50 -11.93 -16.74
C LYS A 135 3.99 -11.27 -18.01
N THR A 136 4.77 -11.43 -19.08
CA THR A 136 4.43 -11.00 -20.44
C THR A 136 4.05 -12.18 -21.34
N ASN A 137 3.51 -11.88 -22.51
CA ASN A 137 3.22 -12.85 -23.56
C ASN A 137 4.47 -13.47 -24.22
N GLN A 138 5.66 -12.94 -23.94
CA GLN A 138 6.95 -13.48 -24.39
C GLN A 138 7.63 -14.36 -23.32
N HIS A 139 6.90 -14.75 -22.26
CA HIS A 139 7.42 -15.50 -21.13
C HIS A 139 8.55 -14.78 -20.35
N THR A 140 8.60 -13.46 -20.44
CA THR A 140 9.51 -12.61 -19.66
C THR A 140 8.77 -11.99 -18.46
N LEU A 141 9.53 -11.46 -17.51
CA LEU A 141 9.02 -10.63 -16.41
C LEU A 141 9.31 -9.16 -16.72
N THR A 142 8.41 -8.29 -16.29
CA THR A 142 8.55 -6.84 -16.40
C THR A 142 8.08 -6.16 -15.12
N GLU A 143 8.75 -5.08 -14.72
CA GLU A 143 8.31 -4.26 -13.61
C GLU A 143 7.16 -3.36 -14.05
N TRP A 144 6.05 -3.42 -13.33
CA TRP A 144 4.87 -2.60 -13.59
C TRP A 144 4.51 -1.73 -12.38
N PRO A 145 4.37 -0.40 -12.55
CA PRO A 145 3.97 0.47 -11.47
C PRO A 145 2.49 0.35 -11.14
N ILE A 146 2.17 0.21 -9.86
CA ILE A 146 0.80 0.37 -9.35
C ILE A 146 0.55 1.86 -9.14
N GLY A 147 0.01 2.56 -10.14
CA GLY A 147 -0.38 3.95 -10.00
C GLY A 147 -1.67 4.06 -9.19
N ILE A 148 -1.64 4.61 -7.97
CA ILE A 148 -2.78 4.53 -7.05
C ILE A 148 -3.79 5.67 -7.29
N LYS A 149 -4.99 5.33 -7.76
CA LYS A 149 -6.11 6.27 -7.94
C LYS A 149 -6.89 6.48 -6.64
N SER A 150 -7.12 5.41 -5.89
CA SER A 150 -7.80 5.46 -4.60
C SER A 150 -7.36 4.31 -3.70
N ALA A 151 -7.39 4.53 -2.40
CA ALA A 151 -7.10 3.53 -1.38
C ALA A 151 -8.14 3.60 -0.25
N VAL A 152 -8.58 2.45 0.23
CA VAL A 152 -9.61 2.31 1.28
C VAL A 152 -9.23 1.16 2.21
N ILE A 153 -9.25 1.41 3.51
CA ILE A 153 -9.10 0.40 4.56
C ILE A 153 -10.35 -0.47 4.61
N ILE A 154 -10.20 -1.80 4.67
CA ILE A 154 -11.29 -2.78 4.75
C ILE A 154 -11.34 -3.43 6.12
#